data_AF-A0AAI9R8I5-F1
#
_entry.id   AF-A0AAI9R8I5-F1
#
_cell.length_a   1.000
_cell.length_b   1.000
_cell.length_c   1.000
_cell.angle_alpha   90.00
_cell.angle_beta   90.00
_cell.angle_gamma   90.00
#
_symmetry.space_group_name_H-M   'P 1'
#
loop_
_entity.id
_entity.type
_entity.pdbx_description
1 polymer ?
#
loop_
_entity_poly.entity_id
_entity_poly.type
_entity_poly.pdbx_seq_one_letter_code
_entity_poly.pdbx_strand_id
1 'polypeptide(L)'
;MVAGLDFDVLRQKETWQAFSVGVVLFCIIGYSSLTLFGLSASAYGVSDDIELVPDFEIATMNRTGVDDGIADDSGMVRLSNLRGSVVILDFMAVDCSNCHYVQTHIEQNLENWQSLGGPYEVLVLSIGSWYGYETFEDINATFGETGSDKHMPWPVANGGTDVVILEDGGSGDLVEYYSAQAIPLVIVVDHEGYVVAKESTGTPLDGWSSFDSAVASANAGESEGLRFGIEKADRSLSGVFVIGLFLGILVYFSPCAFPVLPSFIAYYLNLGMREDELQEAGKLSGSMPKPFEVGIYAALGQLTFFGAIGVIIFGLDGIIDLSGVLHDIAIVIAWLLVILGGLMLLGWTSHLLNRVQGVLDRYQTTEIDEQFTPRRNMYLWGIGYSAASVDCTAAAVFPFVAWLAVVGNGAFAFGMTGLILSVTVLMITVTMLVGLGRQSMLDFLRRSTGIVKAT
;
A
#
# COMPACT_ATOMS: atom_id res chain seq x y z
N MET A 1 -10.15 30.75 -30.12
CA MET A 1 -8.68 30.70 -30.30
C MET A 1 -8.28 29.25 -30.06
N VAL A 2 -7.69 28.60 -31.07
CA VAL A 2 -7.28 27.18 -30.99
C VAL A 2 -6.00 27.15 -30.14
N ALA A 3 -6.11 26.72 -28.89
CA ALA A 3 -4.95 26.49 -28.04
C ALA A 3 -4.26 25.21 -28.51
N GLY A 4 -3.19 25.37 -29.29
CA GLY A 4 -2.25 24.30 -29.59
C GLY A 4 -1.31 24.05 -28.42
N LEU A 5 -0.62 22.91 -28.43
CA LEU A 5 0.49 22.60 -27.53
C LEU A 5 1.46 23.79 -27.45
N ASP A 6 1.57 24.41 -26.27
CA ASP A 6 2.44 25.56 -26.06
C ASP A 6 3.81 25.10 -25.55
N PHE A 7 4.69 24.80 -26.49
CA PHE A 7 6.07 24.42 -26.19
C PHE A 7 6.95 25.61 -25.75
N ASP A 8 6.49 26.87 -25.88
CA ASP A 8 7.27 28.02 -25.42
C ASP A 8 7.30 28.11 -23.89
N VAL A 9 6.33 27.50 -23.19
CA VAL A 9 6.35 27.33 -21.72
C VAL A 9 7.60 26.56 -21.26
N LEU A 10 8.10 25.61 -22.05
CA LEU A 10 9.31 24.84 -21.71
C LEU A 10 10.61 25.65 -21.87
N ARG A 11 10.56 26.81 -22.56
CA ARG A 11 11.70 27.73 -22.67
C ARG A 11 11.75 28.74 -21.52
N GLN A 12 10.69 28.88 -20.74
CA GLN A 12 10.64 29.82 -19.63
C GLN A 12 11.41 29.27 -18.43
N LYS A 13 12.29 30.10 -17.86
CA LYS A 13 13.10 29.74 -16.68
C LYS A 13 12.22 29.45 -15.45
N GLU A 14 11.11 30.18 -15.32
CA GLU A 14 10.16 30.02 -14.22
C GLU A 14 9.51 28.63 -14.21
N THR A 15 9.20 28.06 -15.38
CA THR A 15 8.66 26.70 -15.53
C THR A 15 9.61 25.65 -14.94
N TRP A 16 10.91 25.73 -15.24
CA TRP A 16 11.90 24.80 -14.71
C TRP A 16 12.18 25.00 -13.22
N GLN A 17 12.06 26.24 -12.72
CA GLN A 17 12.13 26.52 -11.28
C GLN A 17 10.93 25.92 -10.54
N ALA A 18 9.72 26.13 -11.05
CA ALA A 18 8.51 25.54 -10.49
C ALA A 18 8.54 24.00 -10.56
N PHE A 19 9.02 23.44 -11.67
CA PHE A 19 9.23 22.00 -11.81
C PHE A 19 10.23 21.48 -10.77
N SER A 20 11.37 22.14 -10.59
CA SER A 20 12.36 21.75 -9.59
C SER A 20 11.80 21.80 -8.16
N VAL A 21 11.06 22.85 -7.81
CA VAL A 21 10.38 22.95 -6.50
C VAL A 21 9.35 21.83 -6.35
N GLY A 22 8.56 21.55 -7.40
CA GLY A 22 7.57 20.46 -7.42
C GLY A 22 8.21 19.09 -7.22
N VAL A 23 9.32 18.80 -7.91
CA VAL A 23 10.10 17.56 -7.76
C VAL A 23 10.61 17.44 -6.33
N VAL A 24 11.23 18.49 -5.77
CA VAL A 24 11.74 18.46 -4.39
C VAL A 24 10.61 18.21 -3.40
N LEU A 25 9.48 18.92 -3.53
CA LEU A 25 8.33 18.76 -2.63
C LEU A 25 7.74 17.35 -2.74
N PHE A 26 7.59 16.83 -3.96
CA PHE A 26 7.11 15.48 -4.22
C PHE A 26 8.06 14.42 -3.66
N CYS A 27 9.37 14.58 -3.82
CA CYS A 27 10.37 13.67 -3.24
C CYS A 27 10.31 13.67 -1.71
N ILE A 28 10.14 14.83 -1.06
CA ILE A 28 10.03 14.91 0.41
C ILE A 28 8.74 14.23 0.88
N ILE A 29 7.60 14.49 0.21
CA ILE A 29 6.31 13.88 0.53
C ILE A 29 6.36 12.37 0.31
N GLY A 30 6.90 11.94 -0.84
CA GLY A 30 7.08 10.54 -1.20
C GLY A 30 7.97 9.81 -0.21
N TYR A 31 9.13 10.37 0.13
CA TYR A 31 10.04 9.80 1.13
C TYR A 31 9.37 9.69 2.50
N SER A 32 8.69 10.74 2.97
CA SER A 32 8.02 10.74 4.28
C SER A 32 6.89 9.70 4.32
N SER A 33 6.08 9.62 3.26
CA SER A 33 4.99 8.64 3.13
C SER A 33 5.51 7.21 3.06
N LEU A 34 6.52 6.95 2.22
CA LEU A 34 7.15 5.63 2.10
C LEU A 34 7.84 5.19 3.39
N THR A 35 8.43 6.13 4.15
CA THR A 35 9.01 5.84 5.46
C THR A 35 7.93 5.42 6.45
N LEU A 36 6.81 6.15 6.52
CA LEU A 36 5.69 5.78 7.39
C LEU A 36 5.06 4.44 6.98
N PHE A 37 4.97 4.18 5.67
CA PHE A 37 4.52 2.90 5.13
C PHE A 37 5.45 1.77 5.53
N GLY A 38 6.77 1.92 5.32
CA GLY A 38 7.78 0.93 5.71
C GLY A 38 7.78 0.63 7.20
N LEU A 39 7.70 1.65 8.05
CA LEU A 39 7.59 1.47 9.51
C LEU A 39 6.35 0.66 9.89
N SER A 40 5.19 1.01 9.32
CA SER A 40 3.93 0.32 9.60
C SER A 40 3.94 -1.13 9.09
N ALA A 41 4.51 -1.36 7.91
CA ALA A 41 4.63 -2.70 7.32
C ALA A 41 5.61 -3.59 8.10
N SER A 42 6.72 -3.02 8.58
CA SER A 42 7.69 -3.75 9.41
C SER A 42 7.09 -4.22 10.74
N ALA A 43 6.23 -3.41 11.36
CA ALA A 43 5.55 -3.76 12.62
C ALA A 43 4.37 -4.73 12.44
N TYR A 44 3.88 -4.94 11.22
CA TYR A 44 2.74 -5.82 10.95
C TYR A 44 3.09 -7.28 11.21
N GLY A 45 2.27 -8.07 11.92
CA GLY A 45 2.55 -9.50 12.12
C GLY A 45 3.83 -9.80 12.92
N VAL A 46 4.31 -8.84 13.71
CA VAL A 46 5.46 -8.97 14.61
C VAL A 46 4.99 -8.87 16.06
N SER A 47 5.57 -9.67 16.95
CA SER A 47 5.31 -9.69 18.39
C SER A 47 6.61 -9.48 19.18
N ASP A 48 6.50 -8.82 20.34
CA ASP A 48 7.60 -8.70 21.31
C ASP A 48 7.82 -10.02 22.09
N ASP A 49 6.86 -10.95 22.04
CA ASP A 49 6.99 -12.27 22.64
C ASP A 49 7.84 -13.16 21.71
N ILE A 50 9.07 -13.44 22.16
CA ILE A 50 10.03 -14.26 21.40
C ILE A 50 9.63 -15.73 21.50
N GLU A 51 9.04 -16.25 20.44
CA GLU A 51 8.63 -17.64 20.30
C GLU A 51 9.28 -18.27 19.06
N LEU A 52 9.32 -19.61 19.02
CA LEU A 52 9.80 -20.34 17.85
C LEU A 52 8.86 -20.11 16.67
N VAL A 53 9.42 -20.06 15.46
CA VAL A 53 8.61 -19.94 14.25
C VAL A 53 7.67 -21.14 14.09
N PRO A 54 6.42 -20.91 13.65
CA PRO A 54 5.48 -22.01 13.41
C PRO A 54 6.03 -23.02 12.42
N ASP A 55 6.14 -24.29 12.82
CA ASP A 55 6.66 -25.33 11.93
C ASP A 55 5.68 -25.61 10.78
N PHE A 56 6.19 -25.97 9.61
CA PHE A 56 5.38 -26.33 8.46
C PHE A 56 6.01 -27.45 7.65
N GLU A 57 5.20 -28.12 6.84
CA GLU A 57 5.63 -29.14 5.89
C GLU A 57 4.99 -28.92 4.53
N ILE A 58 5.81 -28.61 3.51
CA ILE A 58 5.35 -28.20 2.18
C ILE A 58 6.08 -28.94 1.07
N ALA A 59 5.43 -29.05 -0.09
CA ALA A 59 5.99 -29.68 -1.28
C ALA A 59 6.87 -28.70 -2.06
N THR A 60 8.10 -29.11 -2.35
CA THR A 60 9.01 -28.40 -3.26
C THR A 60 8.73 -28.72 -4.72
N MET A 61 9.40 -28.02 -5.63
CA MET A 61 9.36 -28.33 -7.07
C MET A 61 10.09 -29.65 -7.43
N ASN A 62 10.75 -30.31 -6.46
CA ASN A 62 11.42 -31.60 -6.60
C ASN A 62 12.44 -31.64 -7.76
N ARG A 63 13.23 -30.57 -7.90
CA ARG A 63 14.27 -30.39 -8.91
C ARG A 63 15.59 -30.98 -8.41
N THR A 64 16.10 -31.96 -9.16
CA THR A 64 17.36 -32.62 -8.87
C THR A 64 18.53 -31.63 -8.85
N GLY A 65 19.37 -31.71 -7.81
CA GLY A 65 20.52 -30.84 -7.59
C GLY A 65 20.20 -29.45 -7.08
N VAL A 66 18.92 -29.12 -6.85
CA VAL A 66 18.48 -27.86 -6.24
C VAL A 66 17.69 -28.16 -4.97
N ASP A 67 16.52 -28.81 -5.09
CA ASP A 67 15.63 -29.05 -3.96
C ASP A 67 16.14 -30.19 -3.04
N ASP A 68 16.96 -31.11 -3.57
CA ASP A 68 17.57 -32.24 -2.85
C ASP A 68 18.45 -31.81 -1.64
N GLY A 69 18.87 -30.55 -1.59
CA GLY A 69 19.68 -30.02 -0.49
C GLY A 69 18.90 -29.83 0.81
N ILE A 70 17.57 -29.70 0.74
CA ILE A 70 16.71 -29.43 1.90
C ILE A 70 15.45 -30.31 1.97
N ALA A 71 14.99 -30.84 0.82
CA ALA A 71 13.82 -31.69 0.73
C ALA A 71 14.16 -33.16 0.98
N ASP A 72 13.19 -33.93 1.46
CA ASP A 72 13.31 -35.38 1.61
C ASP A 72 13.13 -36.13 0.27
N ASP A 73 13.26 -37.46 0.29
CA ASP A 73 13.11 -38.32 -0.90
C ASP A 73 11.73 -38.21 -1.57
N SER A 74 10.73 -37.65 -0.88
CA SER A 74 9.38 -37.40 -1.40
C SER A 74 9.19 -35.98 -1.94
N GLY A 75 10.23 -35.14 -1.89
CA GLY A 75 10.20 -33.74 -2.32
C GLY A 75 9.56 -32.81 -1.29
N MET A 76 9.39 -33.25 -0.05
CA MET A 76 8.79 -32.46 1.03
C MET A 76 9.88 -31.80 1.88
N VAL A 77 9.66 -30.55 2.27
CA VAL A 77 10.52 -29.85 3.22
C VAL A 77 9.74 -29.53 4.49
N ARG A 78 10.35 -29.83 5.64
CA ARG A 78 9.85 -29.44 6.96
C ARG A 78 10.80 -28.45 7.61
N LEU A 79 10.30 -27.31 8.08
CA LEU A 79 11.14 -26.24 8.60
C LEU A 79 11.97 -26.68 9.81
N SER A 80 11.39 -27.46 10.73
CA SER A 80 12.12 -27.99 11.89
C SER A 80 13.29 -28.91 11.55
N ASN A 81 13.32 -29.52 10.36
CA ASN A 81 14.47 -30.32 9.90
C ASN A 81 15.66 -29.43 9.50
N LEU A 82 15.44 -28.14 9.25
CA LEU A 82 16.48 -27.17 8.88
C LEU A 82 17.11 -26.47 10.10
N ARG A 83 16.74 -26.87 11.32
CA ARG A 83 17.38 -26.37 12.54
C ARG A 83 18.87 -26.72 12.54
N GLY A 84 19.69 -25.80 13.02
CA GLY A 84 21.14 -25.85 12.87
C GLY A 84 21.66 -25.08 11.65
N SER A 85 20.77 -24.55 10.81
CA SER A 85 21.09 -23.69 9.67
C SER A 85 20.32 -22.37 9.78
N VAL A 86 20.84 -21.30 9.18
CA VAL A 86 20.11 -20.05 9.01
C VAL A 86 19.22 -20.19 7.78
N VAL A 87 17.92 -19.99 7.93
CA VAL A 87 16.95 -20.16 6.84
C VAL A 87 16.35 -18.82 6.46
N ILE A 88 16.55 -18.42 5.21
CA ILE A 88 15.86 -17.27 4.60
C ILE A 88 14.60 -17.80 3.95
N LEU A 89 13.44 -17.39 4.46
CA LEU A 89 12.13 -17.74 3.90
C LEU A 89 11.59 -16.54 3.11
N ASP A 90 11.38 -16.74 1.81
CA ASP A 90 10.88 -15.72 0.88
C ASP A 90 9.45 -16.06 0.42
N PHE A 91 8.47 -15.35 0.94
CA PHE A 91 7.06 -15.49 0.59
C PHE A 91 6.69 -14.59 -0.60
N MET A 92 6.19 -15.22 -1.65
CA MET A 92 6.14 -14.62 -2.98
C MET A 92 4.95 -15.12 -3.82
N ALA A 93 4.76 -14.52 -5.01
CA ALA A 93 3.75 -14.89 -5.99
C ALA A 93 4.25 -14.61 -7.42
N VAL A 94 3.66 -15.26 -8.42
CA VAL A 94 4.01 -15.11 -9.86
C VAL A 94 3.79 -13.68 -10.34
N ASP A 95 2.66 -13.07 -10.00
CA ASP A 95 2.32 -11.69 -10.41
C ASP A 95 2.62 -10.63 -9.33
N CYS A 96 3.71 -10.83 -8.59
CA CYS A 96 4.20 -9.88 -7.60
C CYS A 96 5.47 -9.17 -8.08
N SER A 97 5.32 -7.99 -8.68
CA SER A 97 6.46 -7.20 -9.19
C SER A 97 7.50 -6.88 -8.11
N ASN A 98 7.06 -6.55 -6.90
CA ASN A 98 7.96 -6.23 -5.81
C ASN A 98 8.68 -7.48 -5.26
N CYS A 99 8.09 -8.68 -5.41
CA CYS A 99 8.73 -9.94 -5.07
C CYS A 99 9.92 -10.24 -5.99
N HIS A 100 9.87 -9.81 -7.27
CA HIS A 100 11.02 -9.97 -8.16
C HIS A 100 12.23 -9.11 -7.78
N TYR A 101 12.03 -7.99 -7.08
CA TYR A 101 13.16 -7.25 -6.51
C TYR A 101 13.80 -8.00 -5.34
N VAL A 102 13.01 -8.66 -4.48
CA VAL A 102 13.52 -9.56 -3.44
C VAL A 102 14.28 -10.73 -4.06
N GLN A 103 13.69 -11.39 -5.06
CA GLN A 103 14.34 -12.45 -5.84
C GLN A 103 15.70 -11.99 -6.38
N THR A 104 15.76 -10.82 -7.00
CA THR A 104 16.99 -10.27 -7.56
C THR A 104 18.04 -10.02 -6.47
N HIS A 105 17.63 -9.52 -5.29
CA HIS A 105 18.54 -9.29 -4.16
C HIS A 105 19.10 -10.62 -3.63
N ILE A 106 18.24 -11.62 -3.45
CA ILE A 106 18.65 -12.98 -3.04
C ILE A 106 19.64 -13.56 -4.05
N GLU A 107 19.33 -13.50 -5.35
CA GLU A 107 20.19 -14.05 -6.41
C GLU A 107 21.60 -13.41 -6.40
N GLN A 108 21.67 -12.09 -6.20
CA GLN A 108 22.95 -11.36 -6.15
C GLN A 108 23.79 -11.68 -4.90
N ASN A 109 23.16 -12.07 -3.80
CA ASN A 109 23.84 -12.28 -2.51
C ASN A 109 23.96 -13.74 -2.10
N LEU A 110 23.28 -14.67 -2.78
CA LEU A 110 23.23 -16.08 -2.41
C LEU A 110 24.62 -16.71 -2.25
N GLU A 111 25.52 -16.51 -3.23
CA GLU A 111 26.88 -17.05 -3.18
C GLU A 111 27.70 -16.44 -2.03
N ASN A 112 27.50 -15.14 -1.75
CA ASN A 112 28.12 -14.46 -0.62
C ASN A 112 27.62 -15.01 0.72
N TRP A 113 26.30 -15.18 0.88
CA TRP A 113 25.72 -15.72 2.11
C TRP A 113 26.14 -17.16 2.36
N GLN A 114 26.18 -18.01 1.33
CA GLN A 114 26.63 -19.40 1.43
C GLN A 114 28.13 -19.54 1.70
N SER A 115 28.94 -18.53 1.36
CA SER A 115 30.39 -18.53 1.61
C SER A 115 30.80 -17.84 2.91
N LEU A 116 29.85 -17.37 3.72
CA LEU A 116 30.14 -16.82 5.04
C LEU A 116 30.79 -17.88 5.94
N GLY A 117 31.84 -17.47 6.66
CA GLY A 117 32.68 -18.37 7.47
C GLY A 117 32.15 -18.73 8.86
N GLY A 118 30.89 -18.38 9.18
CA GLY A 118 30.26 -18.71 10.45
C GLY A 118 29.89 -20.20 10.56
N PRO A 119 29.58 -20.68 11.78
CA PRO A 119 29.30 -22.09 12.05
C PRO A 119 27.98 -22.61 11.46
N TYR A 120 27.04 -21.73 11.09
CA TYR A 120 25.71 -22.11 10.62
C TYR A 120 25.54 -21.76 9.15
N GLU A 121 25.34 -22.75 8.28
CA GLU A 121 25.12 -22.52 6.84
C GLU A 121 23.86 -21.67 6.58
N VAL A 122 23.87 -20.92 5.48
CA VAL A 122 22.70 -20.11 5.06
C VAL A 122 21.97 -20.84 3.93
N LEU A 123 20.69 -21.13 4.16
CA LEU A 123 19.77 -21.77 3.23
C LEU A 123 18.69 -20.77 2.81
N VAL A 124 18.21 -20.88 1.58
CA VAL A 124 17.11 -20.06 1.06
C VAL A 124 15.99 -20.95 0.56
N LEU A 125 14.76 -20.61 0.92
CA LEU A 125 13.54 -21.29 0.46
C LEU A 125 12.49 -20.23 0.09
N SER A 126 12.11 -20.20 -1.19
CA SER A 126 10.99 -19.35 -1.65
C SER A 126 9.69 -20.14 -1.63
N ILE A 127 8.60 -19.51 -1.18
CA ILE A 127 7.29 -20.14 -0.99
C ILE A 127 6.19 -19.33 -1.67
N GLY A 128 5.49 -19.97 -2.60
CA GLY A 128 4.29 -19.40 -3.23
C GLY A 128 3.17 -19.21 -2.22
N SER A 129 2.72 -17.98 -2.02
CA SER A 129 1.73 -17.61 -1.00
C SER A 129 0.32 -17.47 -1.55
N TRP A 130 0.14 -17.37 -2.87
CA TRP A 130 -1.16 -17.20 -3.52
C TRP A 130 -1.75 -18.51 -4.04
N TYR A 131 -1.64 -19.61 -3.28
CA TYR A 131 -2.13 -20.95 -3.66
C TYR A 131 -3.65 -21.08 -3.86
N GLY A 132 -4.43 -20.03 -3.57
CA GLY A 132 -5.85 -19.94 -3.96
C GLY A 132 -6.07 -19.45 -5.40
N TYR A 133 -5.06 -18.83 -6.01
CA TYR A 133 -5.12 -18.18 -7.33
C TYR A 133 -4.04 -18.69 -8.30
N GLU A 134 -2.90 -19.11 -7.79
CA GLU A 134 -1.75 -19.62 -8.55
C GLU A 134 -1.60 -21.12 -8.28
N THR A 135 -1.52 -21.91 -9.35
CA THR A 135 -1.35 -23.36 -9.24
C THR A 135 0.12 -23.73 -9.03
N PHE A 136 0.36 -24.96 -8.58
CA PHE A 136 1.71 -25.50 -8.50
C PHE A 136 2.42 -25.44 -9.86
N GLU A 137 1.69 -25.73 -10.94
CA GLU A 137 2.20 -25.64 -12.31
C GLU A 137 2.60 -24.22 -12.70
N ASP A 138 1.82 -23.20 -12.32
CA ASP A 138 2.14 -21.79 -12.62
C ASP A 138 3.44 -21.34 -11.92
N ILE A 139 3.58 -21.70 -10.66
CA ILE A 139 4.79 -21.42 -9.86
C ILE A 139 5.99 -22.17 -10.46
N ASN A 140 5.83 -23.44 -10.81
CA ASN A 140 6.91 -24.24 -11.40
C ASN A 140 7.36 -23.70 -12.77
N ALA A 141 6.40 -23.36 -13.65
CA ALA A 141 6.70 -22.78 -14.96
C ALA A 141 7.41 -21.42 -14.84
N THR A 142 7.11 -20.65 -13.80
CA THR A 142 7.69 -19.33 -13.58
C THR A 142 9.06 -19.38 -12.91
N PHE A 143 9.20 -20.14 -11.82
CA PHE A 143 10.38 -20.10 -10.95
C PHE A 143 11.22 -21.38 -11.02
N GLY A 144 10.59 -22.52 -11.28
CA GLY A 144 11.24 -23.83 -11.33
C GLY A 144 12.00 -24.08 -12.63
N GLU A 145 11.43 -23.72 -13.79
CA GLU A 145 12.00 -24.00 -15.10
C GLU A 145 13.19 -23.11 -15.45
N THR A 146 14.32 -23.71 -15.84
CA THR A 146 15.56 -22.99 -16.22
C THR A 146 15.43 -22.10 -17.45
N GLY A 147 14.37 -22.30 -18.25
CA GLY A 147 14.08 -21.49 -19.43
C GLY A 147 13.28 -20.22 -19.14
N SER A 148 12.80 -20.04 -17.90
CA SER A 148 12.08 -18.85 -17.48
C SER A 148 13.06 -17.71 -17.16
N ASP A 149 12.70 -16.50 -17.56
CA ASP A 149 13.42 -15.27 -17.18
C ASP A 149 13.38 -15.01 -15.66
N LYS A 150 12.48 -15.69 -14.95
CA LYS A 150 12.28 -15.61 -13.49
C LYS A 150 12.76 -16.87 -12.76
N HIS A 151 13.58 -17.71 -13.39
CA HIS A 151 14.11 -18.92 -12.76
C HIS A 151 14.81 -18.61 -11.43
N MET A 152 14.61 -19.47 -10.44
CA MET A 152 15.28 -19.40 -9.14
C MET A 152 16.22 -20.60 -8.97
N PRO A 153 17.55 -20.40 -8.82
CA PRO A 153 18.52 -21.49 -8.65
C PRO A 153 18.56 -22.08 -7.23
N TRP A 154 17.67 -21.64 -6.32
CA TRP A 154 17.49 -22.18 -4.98
C TRP A 154 16.11 -22.82 -4.84
N PRO A 155 15.86 -23.58 -3.75
CA PRO A 155 14.60 -24.28 -3.56
C PRO A 155 13.34 -23.40 -3.58
N VAL A 156 12.32 -23.89 -4.28
CA VAL A 156 10.99 -23.25 -4.37
C VAL A 156 9.94 -24.27 -3.96
N ALA A 157 9.00 -23.83 -3.13
CA ALA A 157 7.90 -24.65 -2.65
C ALA A 157 6.56 -23.94 -2.82
N ASN A 158 5.49 -24.73 -2.76
CA ASN A 158 4.14 -24.19 -2.74
C ASN A 158 3.60 -24.17 -1.31
N GLY A 159 3.00 -23.05 -0.90
CA GLY A 159 2.29 -22.96 0.37
C GLY A 159 0.99 -23.76 0.38
N GLY A 160 0.24 -23.68 1.48
CA GLY A 160 -1.06 -24.33 1.58
C GLY A 160 -1.87 -23.90 2.80
N THR A 161 -3.14 -24.28 2.81
CA THR A 161 -4.10 -23.98 3.89
C THR A 161 -3.96 -24.88 5.12
N ASP A 162 -3.31 -26.04 4.96
CA ASP A 162 -3.24 -27.09 5.97
C ASP A 162 -1.81 -27.67 6.07
N VAL A 163 -0.81 -26.79 6.10
CA VAL A 163 0.61 -27.15 6.05
C VAL A 163 1.39 -26.77 7.29
N VAL A 164 0.88 -25.83 8.09
CA VAL A 164 1.47 -25.46 9.39
C VAL A 164 1.11 -26.53 10.40
N ILE A 165 2.10 -27.00 11.16
CA ILE A 165 1.95 -28.06 12.16
C ILE A 165 1.70 -27.40 13.52
N LEU A 166 0.53 -27.64 14.09
CA LEU A 166 0.12 -27.06 15.38
C LEU A 166 0.45 -28.00 16.54
N GLU A 167 0.69 -27.43 17.72
CA GLU A 167 1.04 -28.21 18.94
C GLU A 167 -0.07 -29.18 19.37
N ASP A 168 -1.33 -28.87 19.04
CA ASP A 168 -2.49 -29.72 19.33
C ASP A 168 -2.67 -30.88 18.33
N GLY A 169 -1.76 -31.01 17.35
CA GLY A 169 -1.81 -31.98 16.27
C GLY A 169 -2.73 -31.57 15.11
N GLY A 170 -3.25 -30.35 15.13
CA GLY A 170 -3.98 -29.75 14.01
C GLY A 170 -3.07 -29.23 12.90
N SER A 171 -3.69 -28.82 11.79
CA SER A 171 -3.05 -28.12 10.68
C SER A 171 -3.50 -26.66 10.62
N GLY A 172 -2.65 -25.80 10.09
CA GLY A 172 -2.92 -24.38 9.90
C GLY A 172 -2.50 -23.85 8.53
N ASP A 173 -3.01 -22.65 8.23
CA ASP A 173 -2.77 -21.95 6.98
C ASP A 173 -1.45 -21.17 7.02
N LEU A 174 -0.56 -21.42 6.06
CA LEU A 174 0.78 -20.83 6.05
C LEU A 174 0.73 -19.30 6.00
N VAL A 175 -0.12 -18.74 5.14
CA VAL A 175 -0.29 -17.29 4.98
C VAL A 175 -0.78 -16.64 6.27
N GLU A 176 -1.59 -17.37 7.04
CA GLU A 176 -2.12 -16.91 8.32
C GLU A 176 -1.02 -16.84 9.39
N TYR A 177 -0.28 -17.92 9.59
CA TYR A 177 0.73 -18.00 10.66
C TYR A 177 1.97 -17.15 10.40
N TYR A 178 2.32 -16.93 9.13
CA TYR A 178 3.47 -16.09 8.76
C TYR A 178 3.08 -14.65 8.43
N SER A 179 1.80 -14.30 8.48
CA SER A 179 1.29 -13.01 7.99
C SER A 179 1.66 -12.72 6.52
N ALA A 180 1.87 -13.77 5.71
CA ALA A 180 2.30 -13.72 4.31
C ALA A 180 1.19 -13.30 3.32
N GLN A 181 0.19 -12.56 3.81
CA GLN A 181 -0.84 -11.91 2.99
C GLN A 181 -0.36 -10.57 2.42
N ALA A 182 0.64 -9.97 3.08
CA ALA A 182 1.31 -8.75 2.64
C ALA A 182 2.65 -9.12 2.00
N ILE A 183 2.61 -9.72 0.81
CA ILE A 183 3.82 -10.02 0.03
C ILE A 183 4.32 -8.77 -0.73
N PRO A 184 5.63 -8.63 -0.98
CA PRO A 184 6.70 -9.56 -0.60
C PRO A 184 6.93 -9.60 0.91
N LEU A 185 7.23 -10.79 1.43
CA LEU A 185 7.65 -10.98 2.81
C LEU A 185 8.86 -11.89 2.81
N VAL A 186 10.00 -11.39 3.27
CA VAL A 186 11.19 -12.21 3.46
C VAL A 186 11.63 -12.14 4.92
N ILE A 187 11.88 -13.29 5.52
CA ILE A 187 12.30 -13.41 6.92
C ILE A 187 13.56 -14.24 7.03
N VAL A 188 14.37 -13.93 8.04
CA VAL A 188 15.56 -14.70 8.41
C VAL A 188 15.25 -15.43 9.71
N VAL A 189 15.30 -16.75 9.66
CA VAL A 189 15.19 -17.64 10.81
C VAL A 189 16.59 -18.10 11.20
N ASP A 190 16.97 -17.91 12.46
CA ASP A 190 18.28 -18.36 12.95
C ASP A 190 18.33 -19.88 13.17
N HIS A 191 19.53 -20.37 13.49
CA HIS A 191 19.80 -21.79 13.68
C HIS A 191 19.00 -22.46 14.81
N GLU A 192 18.45 -21.69 15.75
CA GLU A 192 17.59 -22.22 16.82
C GLU A 192 16.10 -22.20 16.45
N GLY A 193 15.73 -21.50 15.36
CA GLY A 193 14.34 -21.39 14.89
C GLY A 193 13.64 -20.10 15.30
N TYR A 194 14.36 -19.02 15.61
CA TYR A 194 13.77 -17.70 15.91
C TYR A 194 13.94 -16.74 14.74
N VAL A 195 12.97 -15.85 14.54
CA VAL A 195 13.11 -14.79 13.52
C VAL A 195 14.04 -13.71 14.04
N VAL A 196 14.97 -13.29 13.20
CA VAL A 196 15.98 -12.26 13.52
C VAL A 196 15.98 -11.09 12.54
N ALA A 197 15.32 -11.24 11.39
CA ALA A 197 15.06 -10.15 10.47
C ALA A 197 13.80 -10.42 9.66
N LYS A 198 13.17 -9.32 9.23
CA LYS A 198 12.00 -9.32 8.37
C LYS A 198 12.09 -8.10 7.45
N GLU A 199 11.80 -8.31 6.17
CA GLU A 199 11.60 -7.25 5.19
C GLU A 199 10.26 -7.46 4.47
N SER A 200 9.57 -6.36 4.16
CA SER A 200 8.23 -6.37 3.54
C SER A 200 8.15 -5.56 2.24
N THR A 201 9.30 -5.19 1.69
CA THR A 201 9.41 -4.56 0.38
C THR A 201 10.67 -5.03 -0.36
N GLY A 202 10.62 -5.08 -1.68
CA GLY A 202 11.80 -5.35 -2.50
C GLY A 202 12.77 -4.16 -2.63
N THR A 203 12.38 -2.99 -2.12
CA THR A 203 13.19 -1.75 -2.19
C THR A 203 13.28 -1.06 -0.82
N PRO A 204 13.93 -1.68 0.16
CA PRO A 204 14.06 -1.11 1.50
C PRO A 204 14.90 0.19 1.47
N LEU A 205 14.56 1.12 2.36
CA LEU A 205 15.15 2.48 2.38
C LEU A 205 16.62 2.50 2.77
N ASP A 206 17.07 1.49 3.52
CA ASP A 206 18.46 1.30 3.93
C ASP A 206 19.24 0.44 2.91
N GLY A 207 18.62 0.09 1.78
CA GLY A 207 19.25 -0.70 0.72
C GLY A 207 19.71 -2.08 1.17
N TRP A 208 18.91 -2.76 1.99
CA TRP A 208 19.13 -4.12 2.51
C TRP A 208 20.22 -4.26 3.58
N SER A 209 20.83 -3.16 4.02
CA SER A 209 21.96 -3.20 4.95
C SER A 209 21.62 -3.88 6.30
N SER A 210 20.43 -3.64 6.84
CA SER A 210 19.97 -4.24 8.08
C SER A 210 19.67 -5.73 7.92
N PHE A 211 19.00 -6.10 6.82
CA PHE A 211 18.69 -7.49 6.49
C PHE A 211 19.96 -8.32 6.29
N ASP A 212 20.90 -7.84 5.47
CA ASP A 212 22.15 -8.54 5.17
C ASP A 212 23.03 -8.66 6.43
N SER A 213 23.04 -7.63 7.27
CA SER A 213 23.73 -7.67 8.57
C SER A 213 23.12 -8.71 9.51
N ALA A 214 21.80 -8.90 9.49
CA ALA A 214 21.13 -9.91 10.30
C ALA A 214 21.44 -11.33 9.81
N VAL A 215 21.48 -11.56 8.48
CA VAL A 215 21.94 -12.83 7.90
C VAL A 215 23.36 -13.17 8.36
N ALA A 216 24.28 -12.20 8.27
CA ALA A 216 25.66 -12.39 8.71
C ALA A 216 25.76 -12.66 10.23
N SER A 217 24.97 -11.96 11.04
CA SER A 217 24.92 -12.15 12.48
C SER A 217 24.36 -13.53 12.86
N ALA A 218 23.33 -13.99 12.15
CA ALA A 218 22.73 -15.31 12.33
C ALA A 218 23.72 -16.43 11.94
N ASN A 219 24.44 -16.26 10.82
CA ASN A 219 25.47 -17.19 10.37
C ASN A 219 26.62 -17.31 11.40
N ALA A 220 26.99 -16.20 12.04
CA ALA A 220 27.98 -16.15 13.10
C ALA A 220 27.48 -16.72 14.45
N GLY A 221 26.16 -16.89 14.63
CA GLY A 221 25.56 -17.28 15.91
C GLY A 221 25.37 -16.13 16.91
N GLU A 222 25.44 -14.89 16.45
CA GLU A 222 25.38 -13.68 17.29
C GLU A 222 24.03 -12.94 17.15
N SER A 223 22.96 -13.65 16.78
CA SER A 223 21.65 -13.07 16.46
C SER A 223 20.64 -13.06 17.61
N GLU A 224 20.99 -13.52 18.81
CA GLU A 224 20.07 -13.59 19.97
C GLU A 224 19.42 -12.22 20.29
N GLY A 225 20.17 -11.13 20.16
CA GLY A 225 19.69 -9.77 20.42
C GLY A 225 18.77 -9.19 19.34
N LEU A 226 18.61 -9.89 18.21
CA LEU A 226 17.76 -9.48 17.08
C LEU A 226 16.42 -10.23 17.06
N ARG A 227 16.21 -11.17 17.99
CA ARG A 227 15.04 -12.05 17.98
C ARG A 227 13.73 -11.31 18.26
N PHE A 228 12.70 -11.66 17.50
CA PHE A 228 11.31 -11.24 17.73
C PHE A 228 10.34 -12.35 17.31
N GLY A 229 9.10 -12.30 17.80
CA GLY A 229 8.05 -13.26 17.46
C GLY A 229 7.30 -12.88 16.18
N ILE A 230 6.72 -13.87 15.51
CA ILE A 230 5.74 -13.65 14.45
C ILE A 230 4.35 -13.77 15.06
N GLU A 231 3.49 -12.78 14.80
CA GLU A 231 2.09 -12.84 15.18
C GLU A 231 1.25 -13.40 14.04
N LYS A 232 0.42 -14.39 14.37
CA LYS A 232 -0.55 -14.98 13.45
C LYS A 232 -1.58 -13.92 13.02
N ALA A 233 -1.91 -13.90 11.73
CA ALA A 233 -3.00 -13.09 11.19
C ALA A 233 -4.35 -13.56 11.76
N ASP A 234 -4.92 -12.79 12.68
CA ASP A 234 -6.16 -13.19 13.32
C ASP A 234 -7.35 -13.06 12.35
N ARG A 235 -7.91 -14.20 11.92
CA ARG A 235 -9.15 -14.30 11.13
C ARG A 235 -10.41 -13.99 11.93
N SER A 236 -10.29 -13.70 13.23
CA SER A 236 -11.43 -13.21 14.00
C SER A 236 -12.00 -11.94 13.37
N LEU A 237 -13.31 -11.70 13.54
CA LEU A 237 -13.96 -10.48 13.05
C LEU A 237 -13.28 -9.22 13.59
N SER A 238 -12.69 -9.30 14.80
CA SER A 238 -11.86 -8.26 15.39
C SER A 238 -10.51 -8.09 14.72
N GLY A 239 -9.78 -9.18 14.45
CA GLY A 239 -8.48 -9.13 13.78
C GLY A 239 -8.59 -8.55 12.38
N VAL A 240 -9.54 -9.05 11.60
CA VAL A 240 -9.87 -8.55 10.27
C VAL A 240 -10.24 -7.05 10.29
N PHE A 241 -10.99 -6.61 11.29
CA PHE A 241 -11.33 -5.19 11.47
C PHE A 241 -10.09 -4.34 11.77
N VAL A 242 -9.18 -4.81 12.62
CA VAL A 242 -7.94 -4.10 12.98
C VAL A 242 -7.01 -3.98 11.77
N ILE A 243 -6.84 -5.05 11.00
CA ILE A 243 -6.04 -5.02 9.76
C ILE A 243 -6.63 -4.00 8.78
N GLY A 244 -7.95 -4.00 8.60
CA GLY A 244 -8.65 -3.00 7.78
C GLY A 244 -8.41 -1.57 8.28
N LEU A 245 -8.42 -1.34 9.60
CA LEU A 245 -8.14 -0.04 10.21
C LEU A 245 -6.72 0.44 9.89
N PHE A 246 -5.71 -0.41 10.06
CA PHE A 246 -4.33 -0.06 9.72
C PHE A 246 -4.17 0.21 8.22
N LEU A 247 -4.74 -0.65 7.37
CA LEU A 247 -4.68 -0.47 5.93
C LEU A 247 -5.31 0.87 5.50
N GLY A 248 -6.44 1.26 6.07
CA GLY A 248 -7.05 2.55 5.73
C GLY A 248 -6.24 3.76 6.20
N ILE A 249 -5.45 3.65 7.28
CA ILE A 249 -4.43 4.67 7.63
C ILE A 249 -3.39 4.77 6.51
N LEU A 250 -2.89 3.63 6.01
CA LEU A 250 -1.91 3.60 4.90
C LEU A 250 -2.48 4.22 3.62
N VAL A 251 -3.73 3.90 3.28
CA VAL A 251 -4.42 4.46 2.10
C VAL A 251 -4.61 5.97 2.23
N TYR A 252 -4.93 6.48 3.42
CA TYR A 252 -5.10 7.92 3.64
C TYR A 252 -3.78 8.69 3.47
N PHE A 253 -2.66 8.15 3.95
CA PHE A 253 -1.35 8.79 3.82
C PHE A 253 -0.62 8.47 2.51
N SER A 254 -1.35 7.92 1.54
CA SER A 254 -0.88 7.65 0.19
C SER A 254 -0.25 8.88 -0.47
N PRO A 255 0.96 8.76 -1.05
CA PRO A 255 1.69 9.89 -1.61
C PRO A 255 0.96 10.53 -2.81
N CYS A 256 0.05 9.80 -3.46
CA CYS A 256 -0.74 10.31 -4.59
C CYS A 256 -1.90 11.21 -4.16
N ALA A 257 -2.49 10.98 -2.98
CA ALA A 257 -3.60 11.76 -2.47
C ALA A 257 -3.14 12.99 -1.67
N PHE A 258 -1.91 12.95 -1.13
CA PHE A 258 -1.37 14.01 -0.28
C PHE A 258 -1.42 15.41 -0.93
N PRO A 259 -1.10 15.62 -2.22
CA PRO A 259 -1.20 16.94 -2.87
C PRO A 259 -2.62 17.50 -2.99
N VAL A 260 -3.65 16.64 -2.92
CA VAL A 260 -5.05 17.04 -3.07
C VAL A 260 -5.56 17.73 -1.79
N LEU A 261 -5.02 17.36 -0.63
CA LEU A 261 -5.47 17.87 0.67
C LEU A 261 -5.19 19.39 0.85
N PRO A 262 -3.99 19.94 0.55
CA PRO A 262 -3.77 21.39 0.57
C PRO A 262 -4.70 22.16 -0.38
N SER A 263 -5.01 21.59 -1.54
CA SER A 263 -5.92 22.20 -2.52
C SER A 263 -7.34 22.32 -1.97
N PHE A 264 -7.81 21.29 -1.27
CA PHE A 264 -9.09 21.31 -0.56
C PHE A 264 -9.14 22.36 0.54
N ILE A 265 -8.09 22.44 1.34
CA ILE A 265 -7.96 23.42 2.40
C ILE A 265 -8.02 24.83 1.81
N ALA A 266 -7.25 25.10 0.75
CA ALA A 266 -7.26 26.39 0.06
C ALA A 266 -8.67 26.73 -0.49
N TYR A 267 -9.35 25.77 -1.10
CA TYR A 267 -10.73 25.94 -1.57
C TYR A 267 -11.70 26.26 -0.43
N TYR A 268 -11.66 25.50 0.66
CA TYR A 268 -12.50 25.71 1.85
C TYR A 268 -12.18 27.04 2.56
N LEU A 269 -10.91 27.43 2.61
CA LEU A 269 -10.46 28.72 3.14
C LEU A 269 -11.02 29.87 2.31
N ASN A 270 -10.94 29.78 0.98
CA ASN A 270 -11.38 30.83 0.06
C ASN A 270 -12.91 31.02 0.10
N LEU A 271 -13.65 29.92 0.08
CA LEU A 271 -15.09 29.88 0.38
C LEU A 271 -15.40 30.53 1.72
N GLY A 272 -14.57 30.17 2.71
CA GLY A 272 -14.51 30.73 4.04
C GLY A 272 -14.55 32.24 4.14
N MET A 273 -13.78 32.92 3.29
CA MET A 273 -13.62 34.37 3.31
C MET A 273 -14.73 35.11 2.55
N ARG A 274 -15.41 34.42 1.63
CA ARG A 274 -16.43 34.99 0.73
C ARG A 274 -17.86 34.58 1.12
N GLU A 275 -18.02 34.04 2.33
CA GLU A 275 -19.33 33.66 2.87
C GLU A 275 -20.31 34.83 2.86
N ASP A 276 -19.87 35.97 3.39
CA ASP A 276 -20.67 37.18 3.54
C ASP A 276 -21.10 37.71 2.16
N GLU A 277 -20.18 37.73 1.19
CA GLU A 277 -20.45 38.16 -0.20
C GLU A 277 -21.46 37.24 -0.91
N LEU A 278 -21.36 35.92 -0.70
CA LEU A 278 -22.23 34.94 -1.35
C LEU A 278 -23.64 34.90 -0.72
N GLN A 279 -23.75 35.20 0.57
CA GLN A 279 -25.04 35.39 1.24
C GLN A 279 -25.72 36.69 0.81
N GLU A 280 -24.96 37.79 0.71
CA GLU A 280 -25.47 39.08 0.21
C GLU A 280 -25.94 38.99 -1.26
N ALA A 281 -25.26 38.17 -2.07
CA ALA A 281 -25.66 37.89 -3.45
C ALA A 281 -26.88 36.96 -3.57
N GLY A 282 -27.44 36.45 -2.45
CA GLY A 282 -28.58 35.53 -2.44
C GLY A 282 -28.29 34.14 -3.01
N LYS A 283 -27.02 33.81 -3.27
CA LYS A 283 -26.56 32.55 -3.89
C LYS A 283 -26.41 31.40 -2.89
N LEU A 284 -26.25 31.72 -1.60
CA LEU A 284 -26.28 30.77 -0.49
C LEU A 284 -27.55 30.95 0.33
N SER A 285 -28.33 29.88 0.48
CA SER A 285 -29.55 29.89 1.31
C SER A 285 -29.30 29.71 2.81
N GLY A 286 -28.05 29.59 3.26
CA GLY A 286 -27.68 29.36 4.66
C GLY A 286 -26.21 29.61 4.98
N SER A 287 -25.81 29.34 6.23
CA SER A 287 -24.41 29.41 6.69
C SER A 287 -23.56 28.31 6.07
N MET A 288 -22.26 28.54 5.92
CA MET A 288 -21.34 27.50 5.49
C MET A 288 -21.33 26.31 6.45
N PRO A 289 -21.14 25.09 5.92
CA PRO A 289 -21.02 23.91 6.76
C PRO A 289 -19.79 24.00 7.66
N LYS A 290 -19.98 23.63 8.93
CA LYS A 290 -18.91 23.56 9.93
C LYS A 290 -17.83 22.57 9.47
N PRO A 291 -16.57 22.70 9.91
CA PRO A 291 -15.49 21.77 9.56
C PRO A 291 -15.85 20.28 9.78
N PHE A 292 -16.63 20.00 10.84
CA PHE A 292 -17.15 18.67 11.10
C PHE A 292 -18.12 18.15 10.03
N GLU A 293 -19.09 18.98 9.61
CA GLU A 293 -20.04 18.60 8.56
C GLU A 293 -19.32 18.39 7.23
N VAL A 294 -18.34 19.24 6.93
CA VAL A 294 -17.48 19.11 5.75
C VAL A 294 -16.73 17.78 5.74
N GLY A 295 -16.11 17.42 6.87
CA GLY A 295 -15.44 16.13 7.03
C GLY A 295 -16.38 14.94 6.83
N ILE A 296 -17.61 15.01 7.37
CA ILE A 296 -18.62 13.96 7.19
C ILE A 296 -19.04 13.81 5.72
N TYR A 297 -19.31 14.92 5.01
CA TYR A 297 -19.71 14.85 3.61
C TYR A 297 -18.58 14.30 2.73
N ALA A 298 -17.34 14.71 2.98
CA ALA A 298 -16.18 14.14 2.31
C ALA A 298 -16.04 12.64 2.60
N ALA A 299 -16.15 12.23 3.87
CA ALA A 299 -16.09 10.82 4.26
C ALA A 299 -17.21 9.97 3.63
N LEU A 300 -18.43 10.50 3.52
CA LEU A 300 -19.52 9.84 2.80
C LEU A 300 -19.17 9.63 1.32
N GLY A 301 -18.49 10.59 0.68
CA GLY A 301 -17.96 10.44 -0.67
C GLY A 301 -16.97 9.28 -0.76
N GLN A 302 -16.00 9.23 0.14
CA GLN A 302 -15.01 8.15 0.20
C GLN A 302 -15.68 6.78 0.40
N LEU A 303 -16.66 6.71 1.33
CA LEU A 303 -17.42 5.50 1.62
C LEU A 303 -18.16 4.99 0.38
N THR A 304 -18.79 5.89 -0.38
CA THR A 304 -19.49 5.48 -1.61
C THR A 304 -18.55 4.96 -2.68
N PHE A 305 -17.34 5.53 -2.79
CA PHE A 305 -16.33 5.08 -3.75
C PHE A 305 -15.80 3.69 -3.39
N PHE A 306 -15.31 3.50 -2.16
CA PHE A 306 -14.80 2.20 -1.72
C PHE A 306 -15.89 1.14 -1.64
N GLY A 307 -17.11 1.51 -1.25
CA GLY A 307 -18.27 0.63 -1.27
C GLY A 307 -18.61 0.17 -2.68
N ALA A 308 -18.59 1.08 -3.67
CA ALA A 308 -18.83 0.72 -5.07
C ALA A 308 -17.74 -0.21 -5.62
N ILE A 309 -16.47 0.07 -5.36
CA ILE A 309 -15.35 -0.80 -5.76
C ILE A 309 -15.48 -2.19 -5.11
N GLY A 310 -15.74 -2.25 -3.81
CA GLY A 310 -15.90 -3.53 -3.10
C GLY A 310 -17.03 -4.38 -3.69
N VAL A 311 -18.17 -3.77 -4.04
CA VAL A 311 -19.29 -4.47 -4.71
C VAL A 311 -18.89 -4.95 -6.11
N ILE A 312 -18.14 -4.15 -6.88
CA ILE A 312 -17.68 -4.52 -8.21
C ILE A 312 -16.73 -5.73 -8.13
N ILE A 313 -15.72 -5.68 -7.25
CA ILE A 313 -14.74 -6.77 -7.09
C ILE A 313 -15.45 -8.06 -6.65
N PHE A 314 -16.29 -7.99 -5.63
CA PHE A 314 -17.04 -9.15 -5.15
C PHE A 314 -18.00 -9.73 -6.22
N GLY A 315 -18.57 -8.86 -7.07
CA GLY A 315 -19.42 -9.28 -8.18
C GLY A 315 -18.65 -9.90 -9.35
N LEU A 316 -17.36 -9.56 -9.52
CA LEU A 316 -16.49 -10.05 -10.59
C LEU A 316 -15.71 -11.32 -10.23
N ASP A 317 -15.55 -11.62 -8.94
CA ASP A 317 -14.84 -12.80 -8.41
C ASP A 317 -15.37 -14.14 -8.97
N GLY A 318 -16.62 -14.17 -9.45
CA GLY A 318 -17.21 -15.35 -10.09
C GLY A 318 -17.03 -15.45 -11.62
N ILE A 319 -16.39 -14.49 -12.29
CA ILE A 319 -16.43 -14.37 -13.76
C ILE A 319 -15.04 -14.25 -14.43
N ILE A 320 -14.01 -13.74 -13.75
CA ILE A 320 -12.70 -13.47 -14.36
C ILE A 320 -11.56 -13.90 -13.42
N ASP A 321 -10.55 -14.59 -13.94
CA ASP A 321 -9.28 -14.85 -13.24
C ASP A 321 -8.50 -13.53 -13.09
N LEU A 322 -8.54 -12.93 -11.90
CA LEU A 322 -7.95 -11.61 -11.63
C LEU A 322 -6.41 -11.59 -11.68
N SER A 323 -5.75 -12.74 -11.50
CA SER A 323 -4.30 -12.81 -11.27
C SER A 323 -3.49 -12.15 -12.39
N GLY A 324 -3.66 -12.54 -13.66
CA GLY A 324 -2.86 -11.98 -14.76
C GLY A 324 -3.30 -10.59 -15.27
N VAL A 325 -4.53 -10.16 -14.95
CA VAL A 325 -5.10 -8.93 -15.54
C VAL A 325 -4.71 -7.67 -14.74
N LEU A 326 -4.37 -7.84 -13.46
CA LEU A 326 -4.05 -6.73 -12.55
C LEU A 326 -2.78 -5.99 -12.98
N HIS A 327 -1.71 -6.71 -13.33
CA HIS A 327 -0.46 -6.10 -13.80
C HIS A 327 -0.65 -5.32 -15.10
N ASP A 328 -1.34 -5.90 -16.08
CA ASP A 328 -1.61 -5.25 -17.37
C ASP A 328 -2.42 -3.95 -17.20
N ILE A 329 -3.45 -3.97 -16.34
CA ILE A 329 -4.23 -2.77 -16.00
C ILE A 329 -3.34 -1.71 -15.34
N ALA A 330 -2.46 -2.10 -14.41
CA ALA A 330 -1.57 -1.19 -13.71
C ALA A 330 -0.60 -0.50 -14.68
N ILE A 331 -0.02 -1.21 -15.64
CA ILE A 331 0.85 -0.64 -16.68
C ILE A 331 0.07 0.38 -17.53
N VAL A 332 -1.16 0.06 -17.92
CA VAL A 332 -2.02 0.97 -18.72
C VAL A 332 -2.32 2.25 -17.93
N ILE A 333 -2.68 2.14 -16.65
CA ILE A 333 -2.93 3.30 -15.79
C ILE A 333 -1.65 4.13 -15.63
N ALA A 334 -0.49 3.49 -15.41
CA ALA A 334 0.79 4.19 -15.31
C ALA A 334 1.11 5.00 -16.57
N TRP A 335 0.96 4.41 -17.77
CA TRP A 335 1.13 5.13 -19.03
C TRP A 335 0.13 6.28 -19.18
N LEU A 336 -1.12 6.08 -18.79
CA LEU A 336 -2.15 7.11 -18.81
C LEU A 336 -1.77 8.28 -17.89
N LEU A 337 -1.29 8.01 -16.68
CA LEU A 337 -0.83 9.03 -15.73
C LEU A 337 0.42 9.77 -16.25
N VAL A 338 1.36 9.09 -16.90
CA VAL A 338 2.53 9.72 -17.53
C VAL A 338 2.09 10.64 -18.67
N ILE A 339 1.17 10.20 -19.53
CA ILE A 339 0.62 11.00 -20.62
C ILE A 339 -0.14 12.21 -20.06
N LEU A 340 -0.98 12.00 -19.04
CA LEU A 340 -1.73 13.06 -18.38
C LEU A 340 -0.79 14.08 -17.72
N GLY A 341 0.25 13.64 -17.01
CA GLY A 341 1.27 14.50 -16.42
C GLY A 341 2.04 15.30 -17.47
N GLY A 342 2.42 14.67 -18.58
CA GLY A 342 3.04 15.36 -19.72
C GLY A 342 2.12 16.42 -20.36
N LEU A 343 0.83 16.11 -20.49
CA LEU A 343 -0.20 17.06 -20.95
C LEU A 343 -0.38 18.23 -19.98
N MET A 344 -0.26 17.99 -18.66
CA MET A 344 -0.26 19.06 -17.65
C MET A 344 0.91 20.03 -17.83
N LEU A 345 2.11 19.52 -18.13
CA LEU A 345 3.29 20.36 -18.36
C LEU A 345 3.19 21.19 -19.66
N LEU A 346 2.55 20.65 -20.70
CA LEU A 346 2.42 21.29 -22.01
C LEU A 346 1.26 22.29 -22.11
N GLY A 347 0.56 22.56 -21.00
CA GLY A 347 -0.56 23.52 -20.95
C GLY A 347 -1.81 23.10 -21.75
N TRP A 348 -1.79 21.92 -22.38
CA TRP A 348 -2.92 21.35 -23.12
C TRP A 348 -4.07 20.92 -22.20
N THR A 349 -3.81 20.90 -20.89
CA THR A 349 -4.85 20.76 -19.87
C THR A 349 -5.99 21.73 -20.01
N SER A 350 -5.81 22.94 -20.57
CA SER A 350 -6.92 23.89 -20.74
C SER A 350 -8.12 23.32 -21.50
N HIS A 351 -7.92 22.42 -22.49
CA HIS A 351 -9.00 21.80 -23.24
C HIS A 351 -9.53 20.50 -22.61
N LEU A 352 -8.63 19.70 -22.02
CA LEU A 352 -9.00 18.46 -21.34
C LEU A 352 -9.70 18.75 -20.01
N LEU A 353 -9.16 19.68 -19.23
CA LEU A 353 -9.82 20.27 -18.07
C LEU A 353 -11.12 20.96 -18.49
N ASN A 354 -11.23 21.75 -19.56
CA ASN A 354 -12.55 22.29 -19.95
C ASN A 354 -13.58 21.21 -20.29
N ARG A 355 -13.17 20.08 -20.87
CA ARG A 355 -14.08 18.95 -21.18
C ARG A 355 -14.46 18.18 -19.91
N VAL A 356 -13.49 17.92 -19.04
CA VAL A 356 -13.68 17.24 -17.75
C VAL A 356 -14.47 18.14 -16.80
N GLN A 357 -14.12 19.42 -16.69
CA GLN A 357 -14.88 20.48 -16.02
C GLN A 357 -16.28 20.60 -16.61
N GLY A 358 -16.49 20.56 -17.92
CA GLY A 358 -17.84 20.57 -18.49
C GLY A 358 -18.71 19.36 -18.09
N VAL A 359 -18.08 18.21 -17.78
CA VAL A 359 -18.77 17.03 -17.20
C VAL A 359 -18.93 17.20 -15.69
N LEU A 360 -17.91 17.72 -15.00
CA LEU A 360 -17.93 17.97 -13.57
C LEU A 360 -18.90 19.09 -13.19
N ASP A 361 -19.03 20.18 -13.95
CA ASP A 361 -19.98 21.28 -13.75
C ASP A 361 -21.45 20.81 -13.86
N ARG A 362 -21.69 19.66 -14.49
CA ARG A 362 -23.01 19.01 -14.44
C ARG A 362 -23.31 18.42 -13.06
N TYR A 363 -22.27 18.06 -12.31
CA TYR A 363 -22.35 17.40 -11.02
C TYR A 363 -21.87 18.26 -9.83
N GLN A 364 -20.99 19.23 -10.03
CA GLN A 364 -20.46 20.20 -9.08
C GLN A 364 -21.09 21.55 -9.38
N THR A 365 -21.51 22.26 -8.34
CA THR A 365 -22.02 23.62 -8.49
C THR A 365 -20.89 24.60 -8.21
N THR A 366 -20.63 25.52 -9.12
CA THR A 366 -19.60 26.55 -8.94
C THR A 366 -20.22 27.87 -8.45
N GLU A 367 -19.39 28.82 -8.01
CA GLU A 367 -19.86 30.16 -7.57
C GLU A 367 -20.62 30.94 -8.66
N ILE A 368 -20.50 30.49 -9.91
CA ILE A 368 -21.10 31.09 -11.10
C ILE A 368 -22.57 30.63 -11.26
N ASP A 369 -22.93 29.48 -10.69
CA ASP A 369 -24.28 28.93 -10.78
C ASP A 369 -25.30 29.69 -9.92
N GLU A 370 -26.57 29.61 -10.31
CA GLU A 370 -27.69 30.27 -9.62
C GLU A 370 -27.87 29.76 -8.18
N GLN A 371 -27.45 28.53 -7.87
CA GLN A 371 -27.57 27.94 -6.55
C GLN A 371 -26.29 27.18 -6.18
N PHE A 372 -25.57 27.67 -5.17
CA PHE A 372 -24.31 27.08 -4.74
C PHE A 372 -24.54 26.02 -3.65
N THR A 373 -24.13 24.77 -3.89
CA THR A 373 -24.32 23.63 -2.96
C THR A 373 -22.98 23.13 -2.38
N PRO A 374 -22.45 23.76 -1.33
CA PRO A 374 -21.14 23.42 -0.79
C PRO A 374 -21.06 21.96 -0.33
N ARG A 375 -22.14 21.43 0.27
CA ARG A 375 -22.20 20.03 0.77
C ARG A 375 -22.00 18.99 -0.33
N ARG A 376 -22.57 19.21 -1.51
CA ARG A 376 -22.44 18.30 -2.66
C ARG A 376 -21.01 18.30 -3.22
N ASN A 377 -20.40 19.48 -3.27
CA ASN A 377 -19.00 19.60 -3.70
C ASN A 377 -18.05 18.88 -2.74
N MET A 378 -18.29 18.95 -1.42
CA MET A 378 -17.48 18.22 -0.43
C MET A 378 -17.60 16.70 -0.60
N TYR A 379 -18.80 16.19 -0.88
CA TYR A 379 -19.01 14.77 -1.18
C TYR A 379 -18.26 14.31 -2.44
N LEU A 380 -18.37 15.07 -3.54
CA LEU A 380 -17.65 14.76 -4.79
C LEU A 380 -16.13 14.85 -4.63
N TRP A 381 -15.66 15.77 -3.79
CA TRP A 381 -14.25 15.86 -3.45
C TRP A 381 -13.75 14.62 -2.71
N GLY A 382 -14.55 14.08 -1.77
CA GLY A 382 -14.25 12.82 -1.10
C GLY A 382 -14.06 11.65 -2.07
N ILE A 383 -14.93 11.54 -3.09
CA ILE A 383 -14.78 10.54 -4.16
C ILE A 383 -13.47 10.75 -4.92
N GLY A 384 -13.16 11.99 -5.31
CA GLY A 384 -11.93 12.31 -6.03
C GLY A 384 -10.65 12.02 -5.23
N TYR A 385 -10.68 12.30 -3.92
CA TYR A 385 -9.57 11.96 -3.02
C TYR A 385 -9.36 10.45 -2.93
N SER A 386 -10.44 9.66 -2.75
CA SER A 386 -10.33 8.20 -2.71
C SER A 386 -9.87 7.61 -4.05
N ALA A 387 -10.32 8.16 -5.17
CA ALA A 387 -9.85 7.73 -6.49
C ALA A 387 -8.35 7.96 -6.64
N ALA A 388 -7.85 9.14 -6.27
CA ALA A 388 -6.42 9.45 -6.30
C ALA A 388 -5.60 8.63 -5.30
N SER A 389 -6.15 8.26 -4.14
CA SER A 389 -5.43 7.45 -3.15
C SER A 389 -5.25 6.00 -3.59
N VAL A 390 -6.27 5.42 -4.24
CA VAL A 390 -6.27 4.01 -4.67
C VAL A 390 -5.16 3.73 -5.67
N ASP A 391 -4.83 4.67 -6.55
CA ASP A 391 -3.86 4.45 -7.62
C ASP A 391 -2.49 3.95 -7.12
N CYS A 392 -1.93 4.51 -6.04
CA CYS A 392 -0.67 4.02 -5.48
C CYS A 392 -0.78 3.13 -4.25
N THR A 393 -2.00 2.83 -3.77
CA THR A 393 -2.21 1.81 -2.73
C THR A 393 -2.87 0.55 -3.25
N ALA A 394 -3.14 0.46 -4.55
CA ALA A 394 -3.78 -0.69 -5.20
C ALA A 394 -3.07 -2.01 -4.85
N ALA A 395 -1.74 -2.00 -4.82
CA ALA A 395 -0.92 -3.16 -4.47
C ALA A 395 -1.15 -3.69 -3.05
N ALA A 396 -1.63 -2.87 -2.12
CA ALA A 396 -1.96 -3.30 -0.76
C ALA A 396 -3.47 -3.55 -0.59
N VAL A 397 -4.31 -2.73 -1.22
CA VAL A 397 -5.78 -2.82 -1.10
C VAL A 397 -6.32 -4.05 -1.82
N PHE A 398 -5.83 -4.38 -3.01
CA PHE A 398 -6.37 -5.51 -3.78
C PHE A 398 -6.07 -6.87 -3.15
N PRO A 399 -4.83 -7.19 -2.70
CA PRO A 399 -4.58 -8.44 -2.00
C PRO A 399 -5.38 -8.54 -0.71
N PHE A 400 -5.55 -7.44 0.02
CA PHE A 400 -6.39 -7.43 1.22
C PHE A 400 -7.86 -7.72 0.89
N VAL A 401 -8.43 -7.08 -0.13
CA VAL A 401 -9.82 -7.32 -0.56
C VAL A 401 -10.00 -8.75 -1.09
N ALA A 402 -9.03 -9.28 -1.82
CA ALA A 402 -9.01 -10.66 -2.29
C ALA A 402 -8.97 -11.65 -1.12
N TRP A 403 -8.07 -11.43 -0.15
CA TRP A 403 -7.99 -12.22 1.07
C TRP A 403 -9.32 -12.20 1.86
N LEU A 404 -9.94 -11.02 1.99
CA LEU A 404 -11.26 -10.88 2.61
C LEU A 404 -12.36 -11.69 1.90
N ALA A 405 -12.28 -11.83 0.57
CA ALA A 405 -13.21 -12.65 -0.20
C ALA A 405 -13.05 -14.15 0.14
N VAL A 406 -11.81 -14.61 0.33
CA VAL A 406 -11.49 -16.01 0.66
C VAL A 406 -11.86 -16.37 2.10
N VAL A 407 -11.64 -15.47 3.08
CA VAL A 407 -11.94 -15.71 4.51
C VAL A 407 -13.45 -15.79 4.78
N GLY A 408 -14.28 -15.22 3.91
CA GLY A 408 -15.74 -15.40 3.88
C GLY A 408 -16.55 -14.13 4.17
N ASN A 409 -17.86 -14.21 3.89
CA ASN A 409 -18.78 -13.05 3.85
C ASN A 409 -18.81 -12.17 5.11
N GLY A 410 -18.56 -12.74 6.30
CA GLY A 410 -18.49 -12.00 7.55
C GLY A 410 -17.20 -11.17 7.67
N ALA A 411 -16.05 -11.76 7.33
CA ALA A 411 -14.75 -11.11 7.39
C ALA A 411 -14.69 -9.92 6.41
N PHE A 412 -15.21 -10.10 5.19
CA PHE A 412 -15.26 -9.03 4.20
C PHE A 412 -15.96 -7.76 4.70
N ALA A 413 -17.15 -7.90 5.30
CA ALA A 413 -17.90 -6.77 5.82
C ALA A 413 -17.16 -6.06 6.97
N PHE A 414 -16.55 -6.81 7.90
CA PHE A 414 -15.81 -6.24 9.02
C PHE A 414 -14.50 -5.58 8.59
N GLY A 415 -13.75 -6.17 7.66
CA GLY A 415 -12.49 -5.62 7.14
C GLY A 415 -12.71 -4.34 6.35
N MET A 416 -13.71 -4.35 5.45
CA MET A 416 -14.12 -3.14 4.72
C MET A 416 -14.64 -2.05 5.67
N THR A 417 -15.35 -2.43 6.73
CA THR A 417 -15.78 -1.46 7.76
C THR A 417 -14.59 -0.85 8.49
N GLY A 418 -13.56 -1.63 8.85
CA GLY A 418 -12.33 -1.13 9.46
C GLY A 418 -11.60 -0.13 8.55
N LEU A 419 -11.47 -0.46 7.26
CA LEU A 419 -10.87 0.41 6.25
C LEU A 419 -11.66 1.72 6.10
N ILE A 420 -12.97 1.64 5.92
CA ILE A 420 -13.82 2.82 5.74
C ILE A 420 -13.83 3.69 6.99
N LEU A 421 -13.91 3.07 8.17
CA LEU A 421 -13.94 3.77 9.46
C LEU A 421 -12.65 4.53 9.72
N SER A 422 -11.49 3.91 9.49
CA SER A 422 -10.19 4.59 9.67
C SER A 422 -10.04 5.81 8.75
N VAL A 423 -10.31 5.66 7.46
CA VAL A 423 -10.24 6.74 6.47
C VAL A 423 -11.22 7.87 6.84
N THR A 424 -12.43 7.52 7.28
CA THR A 424 -13.46 8.48 7.71
C THR A 424 -13.01 9.27 8.94
N VAL A 425 -12.53 8.56 9.97
CA VAL A 425 -12.06 9.17 11.22
C VAL A 425 -10.86 10.08 10.95
N LEU A 426 -9.91 9.65 10.13
CA LEU A 426 -8.77 10.48 9.73
C LEU A 426 -9.22 11.73 8.96
N MET A 427 -10.10 11.58 7.97
CA MET A 427 -10.60 12.71 7.18
C MET A 427 -11.29 13.75 8.06
N ILE A 428 -12.15 13.31 8.98
CA ILE A 428 -12.83 14.22 9.93
C ILE A 428 -11.80 14.89 10.85
N THR A 429 -10.84 14.14 11.39
CA THR A 429 -9.83 14.64 12.32
C THR A 429 -8.93 15.68 11.65
N VAL A 430 -8.42 15.40 10.46
CA VAL A 430 -7.58 16.33 9.69
C VAL A 430 -8.37 17.57 9.29
N THR A 431 -9.61 17.40 8.82
CA THR A 431 -10.48 18.54 8.46
C THR A 431 -10.78 19.42 9.68
N MET A 432 -10.98 18.82 10.86
CA MET A 432 -11.13 19.58 12.10
C MET A 432 -9.86 20.34 12.48
N LEU A 433 -8.69 19.67 12.47
CA LEU A 433 -7.41 20.29 12.79
C LEU A 433 -7.13 21.50 11.88
N VAL A 434 -7.40 21.35 10.59
CA VAL A 434 -7.24 22.44 9.63
C VAL A 434 -8.29 23.53 9.83
N GLY A 435 -9.54 23.17 10.09
CA GLY A 435 -10.61 24.13 10.39
C GLY A 435 -10.32 24.98 11.64
N LEU A 436 -9.73 24.38 12.67
CA LEU A 436 -9.27 25.09 13.88
C LEU A 436 -8.05 25.97 13.56
N GLY A 437 -7.10 25.47 12.78
CA GLY A 437 -5.96 26.22 12.29
C GLY A 437 -6.39 27.49 11.54
N ARG A 438 -7.38 27.37 10.65
CA ARG A 438 -8.01 28.50 9.96
C ARG A 438 -8.53 29.56 10.92
N GLN A 439 -9.30 29.16 11.93
CA GLN A 439 -9.87 30.10 12.89
C GLN A 439 -8.77 30.85 13.63
N SER A 440 -7.74 30.15 14.09
CA SER A 440 -6.59 30.76 14.76
C SER A 440 -5.81 31.74 13.85
N MET A 441 -5.64 31.40 12.57
CA MET A 441 -4.96 32.24 11.59
C MET A 441 -5.78 33.47 11.21
N LEU A 442 -7.10 33.32 11.01
CA LEU A 442 -8.01 34.43 10.74
C LEU A 442 -8.10 35.38 11.94
N ASP A 443 -8.13 34.84 13.16
CA ASP A 443 -8.12 35.65 14.39
C ASP A 443 -6.80 36.40 14.55
N PHE A 444 -5.67 35.75 14.25
CA PHE A 444 -4.36 36.40 14.24
C PHE A 444 -4.29 37.52 13.19
N LEU A 445 -4.75 37.27 11.96
CA LEU A 445 -4.78 38.27 10.90
C LEU A 445 -5.72 39.44 11.27
N ARG A 446 -6.93 39.18 11.75
CA ARG A 446 -7.88 40.23 12.19
C ARG A 446 -7.32 41.07 13.33
N ARG A 447 -6.62 40.47 14.30
CA ARG A 447 -5.90 41.19 15.37
C ARG A 447 -4.82 42.11 14.81
N SER A 448 -4.11 41.64 13.79
CA SER A 448 -3.02 42.37 13.15
C SER A 448 -3.53 43.51 12.25
N THR A 449 -4.65 43.32 11.55
CA THR A 449 -5.27 44.36 10.72
C THR A 449 -5.89 45.49 11.56
N GLY A 450 -6.30 45.21 12.81
CA GLY A 450 -6.70 46.23 13.77
C GLY A 450 -5.59 47.22 14.12
N ILE A 451 -4.32 46.82 13.99
CA ILE A 451 -3.15 47.68 14.23
C ILE A 451 -2.89 48.62 13.04
N VAL A 452 -3.20 48.18 11.82
CA VAL A 452 -2.96 48.98 10.58
C VAL A 452 -4.02 50.06 10.35
N LYS A 453 -5.23 49.94 10.92
CA LYS A 453 -6.25 51.01 10.88
C LYS A 453 -6.09 52.07 11.99
N ALA A 454 -5.15 51.89 12.92
CA ALA A 454 -4.90 52.81 14.04
C ALA A 454 -3.67 53.73 13.84
N THR A 455 -3.02 53.63 12.68
CA THR A 455 -2.02 54.58 12.14
C THR A 455 -2.55 55.13 10.83
#